data_AF-Q6EEJ4-F1
#
_entry.id   AF-Q6EEJ4-F1
#
_cell.length_a   1.000
_cell.length_b   1.000
_cell.length_c   1.000
_cell.angle_alpha   90.00
_cell.angle_beta   90.00
_cell.angle_gamma   90.00
#
_symmetry.space_group_name_H-M   'P 1'
#
loop_
_entity.id
_entity.type
_entity.pdbx_description
1 polymer ?
#
loop_
_entity_poly.entity_id
_entity_poly.type
_entity_poly.pdbx_seq_one_letter_code
_entity_poly.pdbx_strand_id
1 'polypeptide(L)' 'DHLDAQQVQLLAEMCILIDENDRRIGAETKKNCHLNENIKKGLLHRAFSVFLFNTENKLLL' A
#
# COMPACT_ATOMS: atom_id res chain seq x y z
N ASP A 1 -2.43 6.52 20.51
CA ASP A 1 -2.30 6.47 19.04
C ASP A 1 -2.59 7.83 18.43
N HIS A 2 -1.54 8.59 18.12
CA HIS A 2 -1.66 9.84 17.40
C HIS A 2 -1.09 9.65 16.00
N LEU A 3 -1.98 9.60 15.03
CA LEU A 3 -1.60 9.64 13.61
C LEU A 3 -1.38 11.09 13.22
N ASP A 4 -0.30 11.34 12.48
CA ASP A 4 -0.05 12.63 11.86
C ASP A 4 -1.18 13.01 10.88
N ALA A 5 -1.52 14.30 10.80
CA ALA A 5 -2.66 14.78 10.01
C ALA A 5 -2.47 14.52 8.51
N GLN A 6 -1.25 14.60 7.99
CA GLN A 6 -0.97 14.28 6.59
C GLN A 6 -1.12 12.78 6.34
N GLN A 7 -0.64 11.95 7.26
CA GLN A 7 -0.83 10.49 7.17
C GLN A 7 -2.32 10.12 7.15
N VAL A 8 -3.16 10.77 7.95
CA VAL A 8 -4.62 10.56 7.93
C VAL A 8 -5.23 10.93 6.58
N GLN A 9 -4.77 12.00 5.93
CA GLN A 9 -5.24 12.38 4.59
C GLN A 9 -4.85 11.33 3.54
N LEU A 10 -3.61 10.82 3.58
CA LEU A 10 -3.14 9.79 2.66
C LEU A 10 -3.90 8.45 2.81
N LEU A 11 -4.51 8.18 3.96
CA LEU A 11 -5.34 6.99 4.15
C LEU A 11 -6.60 6.97 3.27
N ALA A 12 -7.01 8.11 2.71
CA ALA A 12 -8.13 8.21 1.77
C ALA A 12 -7.73 7.93 0.31
N GLU A 13 -6.43 7.79 0.00
CA GLU A 13 -5.97 7.44 -1.35
C GLU A 13 -6.53 6.10 -1.82
N MET A 14 -6.85 5.99 -3.10
CA MET A 14 -7.39 4.75 -3.69
C MET A 14 -6.26 3.83 -4.16
N CYS A 15 -6.19 2.64 -3.59
CA CYS A 15 -5.33 1.55 -4.01
C CYS A 15 -6.02 0.67 -5.06
N ILE A 16 -5.22 -0.02 -5.89
CA ILE A 16 -5.70 -0.94 -6.91
C ILE A 16 -5.90 -2.32 -6.27
N LEU A 17 -7.13 -2.81 -6.22
CA LEU A 17 -7.42 -4.17 -5.75
C LEU A 17 -7.12 -5.19 -6.84
N ILE A 18 -6.54 -6.31 -6.43
CA ILE A 18 -6.13 -7.40 -7.33
C ILE A 18 -6.58 -8.77 -6.80
N ASP A 19 -6.68 -9.74 -7.70
CA ASP A 19 -6.67 -11.17 -7.34
C ASP A 19 -5.23 -11.67 -7.11
N GLU A 20 -5.08 -12.94 -6.71
CA GLU A 20 -3.77 -13.57 -6.50
C GLU A 20 -2.91 -13.71 -7.78
N ASN A 21 -3.50 -13.47 -8.96
CA ASN A 21 -2.81 -13.50 -10.25
C ASN A 21 -2.47 -12.09 -10.75
N ASP A 22 -2.50 -11.09 -9.86
CA ASP A 22 -2.27 -9.68 -10.17
C ASP A 22 -3.23 -9.11 -11.23
N ARG A 23 -4.45 -9.63 -11.32
CA ARG A 23 -5.51 -9.06 -12.18
C ARG A 23 -6.29 -8.03 -11.39
N ARG A 24 -6.49 -6.84 -11.96
CA ARG A 24 -7.30 -5.79 -11.36
C ARG A 24 -8.75 -6.25 -11.17
N ILE A 25 -9.25 -6.18 -9.94
CA ILE A 25 -10.64 -6.49 -9.58
C ILE A 25 -11.42 -5.27 -9.07
N GLY A 26 -10.75 -4.18 -8.71
CA GLY A 26 -11.43 -2.99 -8.18
C GLY A 26 -10.49 -1.91 -7.66
N ALA A 27 -11.00 -1.07 -6.77
CA ALA A 27 -10.24 -0.07 -6.03
C ALA A 27 -10.84 0.13 -4.63
N GLU A 28 -9.99 0.44 -3.65
CA GLU A 28 -10.38 0.66 -2.25
C GLU A 28 -9.39 1.60 -1.56
N THR A 29 -9.81 2.29 -0.51
CA THR A 29 -8.96 3.23 0.25
C THR A 29 -7.76 2.55 0.89
N LYS A 30 -6.63 3.26 0.96
CA LYS A 30 -5.42 2.82 1.65
C LYS A 30 -5.71 2.36 3.08
N LYS A 31 -6.60 3.07 3.79
CA LYS A 31 -7.10 2.64 5.10
C LYS A 31 -7.63 1.22 5.08
N ASN A 32 -8.63 0.96 4.24
CA ASN A 32 -9.32 -0.33 4.21
C ASN A 32 -8.39 -1.46 3.75
N CYS A 33 -7.47 -1.18 2.81
CA CYS A 33 -6.44 -2.11 2.35
C CYS A 33 -5.45 -2.56 3.44
N HIS A 34 -5.22 -1.75 4.46
CA HIS A 34 -4.23 -2.02 5.52
C HIS A 34 -4.85 -2.44 6.86
N LEU A 35 -6.17 -2.55 6.95
CA LEU A 35 -6.84 -3.10 8.13
C LEU A 35 -6.74 -4.63 8.14
N ASN A 36 -6.17 -5.19 9.22
CA ASN A 36 -6.02 -6.64 9.40
C ASN A 36 -7.34 -7.41 9.25
N GLU A 37 -8.47 -6.83 9.66
CA GLU A 37 -9.79 -7.44 9.48
C GLU A 37 -10.19 -7.63 8.01
N ASN A 38 -9.74 -6.76 7.11
CA ASN A 38 -10.04 -6.85 5.68
C ASN A 38 -9.03 -7.74 4.96
N ILE A 39 -7.76 -7.67 5.37
CA ILE A 39 -6.71 -8.59 4.87
C ILE A 39 -7.12 -10.05 5.17
N LYS A 40 -7.61 -10.34 6.38
CA LYS A 40 -8.11 -11.67 6.76
C LYS A 40 -9.35 -12.12 5.95
N LYS A 41 -10.06 -11.20 5.30
CA LYS A 41 -11.16 -11.49 4.37
C LYS A 41 -10.69 -11.65 2.91
N GLY A 42 -9.38 -11.61 2.66
CA GLY A 42 -8.79 -11.77 1.33
C GLY A 42 -8.60 -10.47 0.55
N LEU A 43 -8.70 -9.30 1.20
CA LEU A 43 -8.47 -8.03 0.51
C LEU A 43 -6.98 -7.88 0.14
N LEU A 44 -6.69 -7.89 -1.16
CA LEU A 44 -5.35 -7.77 -1.72
C LEU A 44 -5.26 -6.55 -2.63
N HIS A 45 -4.17 -5.78 -2.50
CA HIS A 45 -3.92 -4.60 -3.32
C HIS A 45 -2.50 -4.62 -3.90
N ARG A 46 -2.33 -4.01 -5.08
CA ARG A 46 -1.03 -3.90 -5.74
C ARG A 46 -0.15 -2.87 -5.04
N ALA A 47 1.14 -3.17 -4.92
CA ALA A 47 2.17 -2.29 -4.37
C ALA A 47 3.47 -2.38 -5.22
N PHE A 48 4.44 -1.51 -4.94
CA PHE A 48 5.76 -1.54 -5.55
C PHE A 48 6.84 -1.31 -4.49
N SER A 49 8.07 -1.74 -4.80
CA SER A 49 9.24 -1.51 -3.97
C SER A 49 10.39 -1.01 -4.87
N VAL A 50 11.10 0.04 -4.44
CA VAL A 50 12.22 0.63 -5.16
C VAL A 50 13.49 0.40 -4.36
N PHE A 51 14.52 -0.10 -5.04
CA PHE A 51 15.88 -0.19 -4.48
C PHE A 51 16.72 0.90 -5.15
N LEU A 52 17.00 1.97 -4.42
CA LEU A 52 17.73 3.13 -4.92
C LEU A 52 19.17 3.12 -4.40
N PHE A 53 20.14 3.14 -5.31
CA PHE A 53 21.56 3.17 -5.00
C PHE A 53 22.15 4.53 -5.38
N ASN A 54 22.99 5.11 -4.52
CA ASN A 54 23.76 6.31 -4.86
C ASN A 54 24.93 5.97 -5.82
N THR A 55 25.69 6.98 -6.24
CA THR A 55 26.85 6.81 -7.15
C THR A 55 28.02 6.02 -6.53
N GLU A 56 27.96 5.72 -5.23
CA GLU A 56 28.91 4.85 -4.51
C GLU A 56 28.34 3.44 -4.28
N ASN A 57 27.24 3.06 -4.95
CA ASN A 57 26.54 1.79 -4.79
C ASN A 57 26.01 1.52 -3.37
N LYS A 58 25.75 2.56 -2.57
CA LYS A 58 25.11 2.43 -1.25
C LYS A 58 23.59 2.50 -1.40
N LEU A 59 22.89 1.55 -0.78
CA LEU A 59 21.43 1.48 -0.75
C LEU A 59 20.86 2.58 0.16
N LEU A 60 19.84 3.31 -0.33
CA LEU A 60 19.00 4.18 0.51
C LEU A 60 17.97 3.32 1.27
N LEU A 61 17.99 3.40 2.60
CA LEU A 61 17.07 2.72 3.52
C LEU A 61 16.10 3.70 4.16
#